data_AF-A0A8C9ZL77-F1
#
_entry.id   AF-A0A8C9ZL77-F1
#
_cell.length_a   1.000
_cell.length_b   1.000
_cell.length_c   1.000
_cell.angle_alpha   90.00
_cell.angle_beta   90.00
_cell.angle_gamma   90.00
#
_symmetry.space_group_name_H-M   'P 1'
#
loop_
_entity.id
_entity.type
_entity.pdbx_description
1 polymer ?
#
loop_
_entity_poly.entity_id
_entity_poly.type
_entity_poly.pdbx_seq_one_letter_code
_entity_poly.pdbx_strand_id
1 'polypeptide(L)'
;MWRIFLTVSLLCWSADGQVTCRDNNNRTVDWYIIYKAPRLDNIVPEGLDYLYIDSAGKKETSKDHNKLINATDGVLANTLKPLFTTSMPDNFGFITYNDQPPPGYQANHTFGHSKGLVMMDKDKTGVWLLHSTPKFPFERDQNNFYPSSGAKMLRHLSV
;
A
#
# COMPACT_ATOMS: atom_id res chain seq x y z
N MET A 1 -40.37 -25.69 -5.09
CA MET A 1 -38.97 -26.06 -5.36
C MET A 1 -38.09 -24.90 -5.88
N TRP A 2 -38.58 -23.66 -5.91
CA TRP A 2 -37.79 -22.49 -6.36
C TRP A 2 -37.14 -21.69 -5.21
N ARG A 3 -37.51 -21.98 -3.96
CA ARG A 3 -37.00 -21.25 -2.78
C ARG A 3 -35.58 -21.65 -2.34
N ILE A 4 -35.07 -22.80 -2.77
CA ILE A 4 -33.74 -23.29 -2.38
C ILE A 4 -32.64 -22.70 -3.29
N PHE A 5 -32.97 -22.32 -4.52
CA PHE A 5 -32.00 -21.73 -5.46
C PHE A 5 -31.57 -20.30 -5.07
N LEU A 6 -32.42 -19.54 -4.38
CA LEU A 6 -32.11 -18.15 -3.99
C LEU A 6 -31.17 -18.05 -2.78
N THR A 7 -31.08 -19.08 -1.93
CA THR A 7 -30.19 -19.07 -0.76
C THR A 7 -28.76 -19.50 -1.08
N VAL A 8 -28.54 -20.25 -2.17
CA VAL A 8 -27.20 -20.70 -2.58
C VAL A 8 -26.42 -19.57 -3.28
N SER A 9 -27.10 -18.62 -3.92
CA SER A 9 -26.46 -17.46 -4.58
C SER A 9 -25.86 -16.43 -3.61
N LEU A 10 -26.25 -16.45 -2.33
CA LEU A 10 -25.79 -15.49 -1.32
C LEU A 10 -24.48 -15.90 -0.62
N LEU A 11 -23.94 -17.09 -0.92
CA LEU A 11 -22.74 -17.65 -0.28
C LEU A 11 -21.50 -17.67 -1.20
N CYS A 12 -21.52 -16.92 -2.31
CA CYS A 12 -20.27 -16.49 -2.93
C CYS A 12 -19.70 -15.32 -2.13
N TRP A 13 -19.29 -15.58 -0.88
CA TRP A 13 -18.30 -14.71 -0.26
C TRP A 13 -17.07 -14.78 -1.14
N SER A 14 -16.77 -13.70 -1.84
CA SER A 14 -15.48 -13.53 -2.49
C SER A 14 -14.42 -13.86 -1.44
N ALA A 15 -13.67 -14.94 -1.65
CA ALA A 15 -12.50 -15.25 -0.86
C ALA A 15 -11.44 -14.21 -1.22
N ASP A 16 -11.61 -13.02 -0.66
CA ASP A 16 -10.73 -11.89 -0.90
C ASP A 16 -9.35 -12.27 -0.33
N GLY A 17 -8.35 -12.34 -1.19
CA GLY A 17 -7.01 -12.75 -0.78
C GLY A 17 -6.49 -11.84 0.33
N GLN A 18 -5.87 -12.43 1.36
CA GLN A 18 -5.34 -11.68 2.50
C GLN A 18 -4.30 -10.65 2.06
N VAL A 19 -3.51 -10.98 1.04
CA VAL A 19 -2.46 -10.12 0.47
C VAL A 19 -2.81 -9.75 -0.96
N THR A 20 -3.48 -8.62 -1.15
CA THR A 20 -3.96 -8.12 -2.44
C THR A 20 -3.85 -6.61 -2.50
N CYS A 21 -3.70 -6.04 -3.70
CA CYS A 21 -3.77 -4.60 -3.91
C CYS A 21 -5.18 -4.10 -3.58
N ARG A 22 -5.28 -2.99 -2.86
CA ARG A 22 -6.58 -2.43 -2.44
C ARG A 22 -6.69 -0.96 -2.76
N ASP A 23 -7.85 -0.56 -3.25
CA ASP A 23 -8.19 0.85 -3.50
C ASP A 23 -8.56 1.60 -2.20
N ASN A 24 -8.97 2.86 -2.35
CA ASN A 24 -9.35 3.72 -1.24
C ASN A 24 -10.58 3.20 -0.46
N ASN A 25 -11.45 2.45 -1.12
CA ASN A 25 -12.65 1.85 -0.54
C ASN A 25 -12.38 0.42 -0.05
N ASN A 26 -11.10 0.04 0.07
CA ASN A 26 -10.64 -1.27 0.48
C ASN A 26 -11.10 -2.41 -0.46
N ARG A 27 -11.47 -2.10 -1.71
CA ARG A 27 -11.82 -3.09 -2.73
C ARG A 27 -10.56 -3.61 -3.40
N THR A 28 -10.57 -4.88 -3.79
CA THR A 28 -9.44 -5.48 -4.51
C THR A 28 -9.30 -4.91 -5.92
N VAL A 29 -8.05 -4.65 -6.29
CA VAL A 29 -7.62 -4.26 -7.63
C VAL A 29 -6.43 -5.13 -8.04
N ASP A 30 -6.14 -5.23 -9.33
CA ASP A 30 -5.04 -6.07 -9.82
C ASP A 30 -3.69 -5.38 -9.62
N TRP A 31 -3.61 -4.10 -10.00
CA TRP A 31 -2.45 -3.24 -9.83
C TRP A 31 -2.90 -1.79 -9.64
N TYR A 32 -2.05 -0.97 -9.06
CA TYR A 32 -2.22 0.48 -9.08
C TYR A 32 -0.90 1.24 -9.03
N ILE A 33 -0.96 2.50 -9.44
CA ILE A 33 0.15 3.45 -9.39
C ILE A 33 -0.28 4.66 -8.57
N ILE A 34 0.60 5.09 -7.67
CA ILE A 34 0.49 6.34 -6.93
C ILE A 34 1.65 7.27 -7.31
N TYR A 35 1.30 8.50 -7.71
CA TYR A 35 2.25 9.61 -7.82
C TYR A 35 1.97 10.63 -6.74
N LYS A 36 2.83 10.68 -5.72
CA LYS A 36 2.72 11.64 -4.62
C LYS A 36 3.37 12.97 -4.98
N ALA A 37 2.62 14.06 -4.85
CA ALA A 37 3.08 15.42 -5.09
C ALA A 37 4.16 15.85 -4.08
N PRO A 38 5.18 16.64 -4.46
CA PRO A 38 6.12 17.25 -3.51
C PRO A 38 5.42 18.27 -2.61
N ARG A 39 6.08 18.66 -1.52
CA ARG A 39 5.63 19.78 -0.71
C ARG A 39 5.81 21.08 -1.49
N LEU A 40 4.72 21.84 -1.63
CA LEU A 40 4.68 23.16 -2.25
C LEU A 40 3.91 24.07 -1.31
N ASP A 41 4.59 24.97 -0.58
CA ASP A 41 4.06 25.65 0.61
C ASP A 41 2.68 26.33 0.38
N ASN A 42 2.38 26.78 -0.84
CA ASN A 42 1.12 27.47 -1.18
C ASN A 42 0.11 26.62 -1.96
N ILE A 43 0.45 25.38 -2.35
CA ILE A 43 -0.37 24.55 -3.25
C ILE A 43 -0.65 23.18 -2.64
N VAL A 44 0.39 22.56 -2.06
CA VAL A 44 0.38 21.23 -1.44
C VAL A 44 1.20 21.33 -0.15
N PRO A 45 0.68 22.02 0.90
CA PRO A 45 1.47 22.38 2.07
C PRO A 45 1.94 21.17 2.90
N GLU A 46 1.17 20.08 2.90
CA GLU A 46 1.54 18.82 3.55
C GLU A 46 2.53 18.01 2.71
N GLY A 47 2.51 18.17 1.38
CA GLY A 47 3.30 17.34 0.46
C GLY A 47 2.93 15.86 0.51
N LEU A 48 1.68 15.52 0.82
CA LEU A 48 1.20 14.13 0.96
C LEU A 48 0.04 13.79 0.03
N ASP A 49 -0.41 14.76 -0.76
CA ASP A 49 -1.37 14.54 -1.84
C ASP A 49 -0.79 13.65 -2.93
N TYR A 50 -1.68 12.94 -3.63
CA TYR A 50 -1.28 12.04 -4.69
C TYR A 50 -2.32 11.91 -5.80
N LEU A 51 -1.84 11.46 -6.96
CA LEU A 51 -2.65 10.92 -8.06
C LEU A 51 -2.63 9.39 -7.97
N TYR A 52 -3.77 8.77 -8.29
CA TYR A 52 -4.00 7.33 -8.29
C TYR A 52 -4.50 6.87 -9.65
N ILE A 53 -3.97 5.76 -10.15
CA ILE A 53 -4.45 5.06 -11.34
C ILE A 53 -4.48 3.56 -11.05
N ASP A 54 -5.55 2.87 -11.40
CA ASP A 54 -5.68 1.42 -11.19
C ASP A 54 -5.89 0.62 -12.48
N SER A 55 -5.92 -0.70 -12.31
CA SER A 55 -6.16 -1.67 -13.37
C SER A 55 -7.51 -1.54 -14.09
N ALA A 56 -8.50 -0.88 -13.49
CA ALA A 56 -9.77 -0.57 -14.12
C ALA A 56 -9.74 0.75 -14.93
N GLY A 57 -8.59 1.42 -14.97
CA GLY A 57 -8.41 2.71 -15.65
C GLY A 57 -8.99 3.89 -14.86
N LYS A 58 -9.39 3.67 -13.60
CA LYS A 58 -9.86 4.71 -12.68
C LYS A 58 -8.73 5.70 -12.45
N LYS A 59 -9.07 6.98 -12.36
CA LYS A 59 -8.13 8.06 -12.05
C LYS A 59 -8.73 8.91 -10.96
N GLU A 60 -8.03 9.01 -9.84
CA GLU A 60 -8.47 9.77 -8.66
C GLU A 60 -7.27 10.50 -8.05
N THR A 61 -7.58 11.39 -7.13
CA THR A 61 -6.63 12.11 -6.30
C THR A 61 -6.96 11.90 -4.83
N SER A 62 -5.99 12.14 -3.96
CA SER A 62 -6.19 12.19 -2.49
C SER A 62 -7.37 13.07 -2.06
N LYS A 63 -7.71 14.09 -2.86
CA LYS A 63 -8.78 15.06 -2.59
C LYS A 63 -10.17 14.52 -2.87
N ASP A 64 -10.32 13.55 -3.77
CA ASP A 64 -11.63 12.96 -4.11
C ASP A 64 -12.23 12.19 -2.93
N HIS A 65 -11.39 11.75 -2.00
CA HIS A 65 -11.79 11.01 -0.81
C HIS A 65 -11.18 11.56 0.50
N ASN A 66 -10.55 12.73 0.47
CA ASN A 66 -9.92 13.40 1.61
C ASN A 66 -8.95 12.51 2.42
N LYS A 67 -8.17 11.65 1.74
CA LYS A 67 -7.17 10.78 2.40
C LYS A 67 -5.81 10.96 1.74
N LEU A 68 -4.85 11.43 2.52
CA LEU A 68 -3.46 11.58 2.11
C LEU A 68 -2.76 10.21 2.02
N ILE A 69 -1.56 10.17 1.45
CA ILE A 69 -0.83 8.91 1.25
C ILE A 69 -0.52 8.15 2.57
N ASN A 70 -0.47 8.88 3.69
CA ASN A 70 -0.25 8.33 5.03
C ASN A 70 -1.55 8.08 5.82
N ALA A 71 -2.73 8.24 5.21
CA ALA A 71 -3.99 7.96 5.87
C ALA A 71 -4.09 6.48 6.25
N THR A 72 -4.51 6.21 7.49
CA THR A 72 -4.59 4.85 8.04
C THR A 72 -5.62 3.97 7.32
N ASP A 73 -6.59 4.57 6.63
CA ASP A 73 -7.64 3.90 5.85
C ASP A 73 -7.61 4.30 4.35
N GLY A 74 -6.47 4.80 3.88
CA GLY A 74 -6.23 5.14 2.47
C GLY A 74 -5.71 3.96 1.64
N VAL A 75 -5.58 4.17 0.32
CA VAL A 75 -5.13 3.16 -0.67
C VAL A 75 -3.92 2.34 -0.18
N LEU A 76 -2.84 3.04 0.21
CA LEU A 76 -1.59 2.39 0.60
C LEU A 76 -1.74 1.61 1.91
N ALA A 77 -2.42 2.17 2.92
CA ALA A 77 -2.64 1.49 4.19
C ALA A 77 -3.58 0.28 4.06
N ASN A 78 -4.60 0.35 3.20
CA ASN A 78 -5.49 -0.77 2.89
C ASN A 78 -4.70 -1.94 2.29
N THR A 79 -3.80 -1.66 1.35
CA THR A 79 -2.93 -2.67 0.73
C THR A 79 -1.93 -3.26 1.74
N LEU A 80 -1.34 -2.41 2.59
CA LEU A 80 -0.34 -2.81 3.58
C LEU A 80 -0.91 -3.36 4.87
N LYS A 81 -2.24 -3.47 5.00
CA LYS A 81 -2.89 -3.97 6.22
C LYS A 81 -2.31 -5.28 6.77
N PRO A 82 -1.95 -6.29 5.94
CA PRO A 82 -1.31 -7.52 6.43
C PRO A 82 0.07 -7.27 7.08
N LEU A 83 0.79 -6.24 6.64
CA LEU A 83 2.08 -5.87 7.20
C LEU A 83 1.95 -5.46 8.67
N PHE A 84 0.85 -4.83 9.09
CA PHE A 84 0.73 -4.21 10.41
C PHE A 84 0.30 -5.16 11.54
N THR A 85 0.13 -6.46 11.29
CA THR A 85 -0.34 -7.42 12.30
C THR A 85 0.76 -7.75 13.32
N THR A 86 0.50 -7.64 14.62
CA THR A 86 1.53 -7.95 15.64
C THR A 86 1.93 -9.43 15.64
N SER A 87 0.98 -10.33 15.38
CA SER A 87 1.23 -11.76 15.15
C SER A 87 1.34 -12.03 13.65
N MET A 88 2.39 -12.74 13.23
CA MET A 88 2.58 -13.23 11.86
C MET A 88 1.88 -14.57 11.72
N PRO A 89 0.81 -14.69 10.91
CA PRO A 89 0.21 -15.98 10.60
C PRO A 89 1.21 -16.93 9.91
N ASP A 90 1.08 -18.24 10.14
CA ASP A 90 1.97 -19.26 9.56
C ASP A 90 2.03 -19.25 8.02
N ASN A 91 0.99 -18.72 7.38
CA ASN A 91 0.86 -18.62 5.92
C ASN A 91 1.21 -17.22 5.37
N PHE A 92 1.72 -16.29 6.18
CA PHE A 92 2.05 -14.94 5.73
C PHE A 92 3.55 -14.65 5.88
N GLY A 93 4.14 -14.06 4.84
CA GLY A 93 5.53 -13.61 4.85
C GLY A 93 5.70 -12.29 4.13
N PHE A 94 6.73 -11.53 4.50
CA PHE A 94 7.09 -10.32 3.79
C PHE A 94 8.60 -10.08 3.82
N ILE A 95 9.07 -9.33 2.82
CA ILE A 95 10.43 -8.79 2.74
C ILE A 95 10.33 -7.31 2.39
N THR A 96 11.06 -6.48 3.10
CA THR A 96 11.27 -5.07 2.74
C THR A 96 12.73 -4.85 2.39
N TYR A 97 13.00 -4.11 1.33
CA TYR A 97 14.34 -3.70 0.95
C TYR A 97 14.36 -2.19 0.69
N ASN A 98 15.41 -1.52 1.14
CA ASN A 98 15.58 -0.08 0.98
C ASN A 98 17.06 0.25 1.18
N ASP A 99 17.71 0.88 0.19
CA ASP A 99 19.11 1.37 0.32
C ASP A 99 19.24 2.57 1.27
N GLN A 100 18.12 3.11 1.74
CA GLN A 100 18.05 4.14 2.78
C GLN A 100 17.03 3.72 3.84
N PRO A 101 17.32 2.67 4.63
CA PRO A 101 16.33 2.02 5.50
C PRO A 101 15.91 2.91 6.70
N PRO A 102 14.83 2.56 7.43
CA PRO A 102 14.41 3.29 8.62
C PRO A 102 15.47 3.28 9.73
N PRO A 103 15.34 4.15 10.75
CA PRO A 103 16.29 4.22 11.87
C PRO A 103 16.52 2.85 12.53
N GLY A 104 17.77 2.56 12.89
CA GLY A 104 18.18 1.27 13.46
C GLY A 104 18.72 0.26 12.43
N TYR A 105 18.58 0.55 11.14
CA TYR A 105 19.10 -0.28 10.04
C TYR A 105 20.12 0.49 9.20
N GLN A 106 21.02 -0.24 8.55
CA GLN A 106 22.02 0.32 7.63
C GLN A 106 22.11 -0.54 6.38
N ALA A 107 22.14 0.10 5.21
CA ALA A 107 22.41 -0.57 3.95
C ALA A 107 23.87 -0.33 3.56
N ASN A 108 24.52 -1.35 3.00
CA ASN A 108 25.87 -1.17 2.46
C ASN A 108 25.80 -0.28 1.19
N HIS A 109 26.74 0.64 1.04
CA HIS A 109 26.83 1.53 -0.12
C HIS A 109 27.12 0.76 -1.44
N THR A 110 27.53 -0.50 -1.36
CA THR A 110 27.70 -1.39 -2.51
C THR A 110 26.40 -2.03 -2.98
N PHE A 111 25.30 -1.94 -2.21
CA PHE A 111 24.01 -2.50 -2.60
C PHE A 111 23.30 -1.61 -3.63
N GLY A 112 22.41 -2.23 -4.42
CA GLY A 112 21.65 -1.49 -5.43
C GLY A 112 20.74 -0.43 -4.81
N HIS A 113 20.62 0.71 -5.48
CA HIS A 113 19.71 1.81 -5.10
C HIS A 113 18.25 1.47 -5.44
N SER A 114 17.71 0.49 -4.74
CA SER A 114 16.36 -0.03 -4.96
C SER A 114 15.60 -0.11 -3.65
N LYS A 115 14.30 0.12 -3.74
CA LYS A 115 13.40 0.12 -2.59
C LYS A 115 12.09 -0.54 -2.94
N GLY A 116 11.56 -1.35 -2.03
CA GLY A 116 10.31 -2.04 -2.24
C GLY A 116 9.95 -2.97 -1.09
N LEU A 117 8.79 -3.57 -1.24
CA LEU A 117 8.16 -4.45 -0.27
C LEU A 117 7.44 -5.56 -1.01
N VAL A 118 7.71 -6.79 -0.64
CA VAL A 118 7.01 -7.98 -1.12
C VAL A 118 6.26 -8.57 0.07
N MET A 119 4.96 -8.80 -0.07
CA MET A 119 4.14 -9.57 0.85
C MET A 119 3.57 -10.77 0.11
N MET A 120 3.46 -11.91 0.78
CA MET A 120 2.88 -13.12 0.21
C MET A 120 2.02 -13.85 1.24
N ASP A 121 0.84 -14.29 0.80
CA ASP A 121 0.08 -15.37 1.42
C ASP A 121 0.52 -16.68 0.73
N LYS A 122 1.23 -17.52 1.49
CA LYS A 122 1.97 -18.74 1.12
C LYS A 122 1.82 -19.17 -0.34
N ASP A 123 0.67 -19.75 -0.69
CA ASP A 123 0.43 -20.36 -2.01
C ASP A 123 -0.75 -19.69 -2.77
N LYS A 124 -1.14 -18.46 -2.41
CA LYS A 124 -2.37 -17.83 -2.93
C LYS A 124 -2.15 -16.52 -3.66
N THR A 125 -1.72 -15.50 -2.93
CA THR A 125 -1.66 -14.13 -3.46
C THR A 125 -0.42 -13.41 -2.94
N GLY A 126 0.03 -12.41 -3.69
CA GLY A 126 1.19 -11.62 -3.33
C GLY A 126 1.03 -10.18 -3.81
N VAL A 127 1.77 -9.30 -3.16
CA VAL A 127 1.86 -7.89 -3.49
C VAL A 127 3.33 -7.55 -3.60
N TRP A 128 3.74 -6.91 -4.70
CA TRP A 128 5.08 -6.34 -4.84
C TRP A 128 4.98 -4.83 -5.07
N LEU A 129 5.23 -4.08 -4.01
CA LEU A 129 5.29 -2.63 -4.05
C LEU A 129 6.71 -2.16 -4.36
N LEU A 130 6.91 -1.50 -5.49
CA LEU A 130 8.13 -0.76 -5.80
C LEU A 130 7.92 0.72 -5.47
N HIS A 131 8.94 1.40 -4.92
CA HIS A 131 8.82 2.81 -4.58
C HIS A 131 10.14 3.58 -4.57
N SER A 132 10.05 4.90 -4.50
CA SER A 132 11.21 5.81 -4.37
C SER A 132 11.33 6.50 -3.00
N THR A 133 10.53 6.09 -2.00
CA THR A 133 10.51 6.69 -0.65
C THR A 133 11.60 6.11 0.28
N PRO A 134 12.59 6.91 0.73
CA PRO A 134 13.56 6.49 1.75
C PRO A 134 12.85 6.22 3.09
N LYS A 135 13.39 5.30 3.88
CA LYS A 135 12.88 4.94 5.22
C LYS A 135 11.45 4.40 5.22
N PHE A 136 11.02 3.81 4.11
CA PHE A 136 9.69 3.23 3.97
C PHE A 136 9.79 1.69 3.85
N PRO A 137 8.87 0.93 4.48
CA PRO A 137 7.95 1.40 5.53
C PRO A 137 8.74 1.92 6.74
N PHE A 138 8.22 2.95 7.42
CA PHE A 138 8.93 3.61 8.52
C PHE A 138 8.84 2.77 9.80
N GLU A 139 7.62 2.43 10.19
CA GLU A 139 7.32 1.47 11.25
C GLU A 139 6.34 0.41 10.74
N ARG A 140 6.35 -0.75 11.39
CA ARG A 140 5.33 -1.79 11.22
C ARG A 140 4.07 -1.45 12.03
N ASP A 141 3.59 -0.22 11.87
CA ASP A 141 2.44 0.35 12.56
C ASP A 141 1.61 1.16 11.56
N GLN A 142 0.32 0.86 11.48
CA GLN A 142 -0.63 1.51 10.59
C GLN A 142 -0.71 3.04 10.80
N ASN A 143 -0.38 3.55 11.99
CA ASN A 143 -0.40 4.97 12.29
C ASN A 143 0.91 5.70 11.89
N ASN A 144 2.02 4.96 11.78
CA ASN A 144 3.36 5.52 11.57
C ASN A 144 4.11 4.88 10.38
N PHE A 145 3.41 4.23 9.46
CA PHE A 145 4.05 3.48 8.36
C PHE A 145 4.72 4.37 7.30
N TYR A 146 4.26 5.62 7.13
CA TYR A 146 4.78 6.53 6.11
C TYR A 146 5.76 7.55 6.72
N PRO A 147 7.01 7.65 6.24
CA PRO A 147 8.02 8.52 6.84
C PRO A 147 7.71 10.00 6.57
N SER A 148 7.89 10.86 7.57
CA SER A 148 7.73 12.32 7.44
C SER A 148 8.64 12.93 6.37
N SER A 149 9.84 12.38 6.16
CA SER A 149 10.74 12.79 5.07
C SER A 149 10.18 12.51 3.67
N GLY A 150 9.18 11.63 3.56
CA GLY A 150 8.48 11.33 2.32
C GLY A 150 7.72 12.54 1.77
N ALA A 151 7.29 13.48 2.62
CA ALA A 151 6.51 14.65 2.21
C ALA A 151 7.26 15.61 1.25
N LYS A 152 8.58 15.74 1.42
CA LYS A 152 9.36 16.81 0.78
C LYS A 152 9.41 16.73 -0.74
N MET A 153 9.63 15.54 -1.29
CA MET A 153 9.88 15.33 -2.72
C MET A 153 8.73 14.57 -3.37
N LEU A 154 8.66 14.64 -4.70
CA LEU A 154 7.77 13.79 -5.48
C LEU A 154 8.18 12.32 -5.28
N ARG A 155 7.20 11.43 -5.11
CA ARG A 155 7.43 9.99 -4.96
C ARG A 155 6.56 9.20 -5.92
N HIS A 156 7.12 8.11 -6.43
CA HIS A 156 6.42 7.13 -7.24
C HIS A 156 6.30 5.83 -6.42
N LEU A 157 5.11 5.23 -6.46
CA LEU A 157 4.82 3.92 -5.91
C LEU A 157 4.01 3.14 -6.95
N SER A 158 4.40 1.90 -7.24
CA SER A 158 3.68 1.00 -8.13
C SER A 158 3.51 -0.34 -7.45
N VAL A 159 2.31 -0.91 -7.53
CA VAL A 159 1.92 -2.17 -6.91
C VAL A 159 1.26 -3.06 -7.94
#